data_AF-A0A8U8AIQ2-F1
#
_entry.id   AF-A0A8U8AIQ2-F1
#
_cell.length_a   1.000
_cell.length_b   1.000
_cell.length_c   1.000
_cell.angle_alpha   90.00
_cell.angle_beta   90.00
_cell.angle_gamma   90.00
#
_symmetry.space_group_name_H-M   'P 1'
#
loop_
_entity.id
_entity.type
_entity.pdbx_description
1 polymer ?
#
loop_
_entity_poly.entity_id
_entity_poly.type
_entity_poly.pdbx_seq_one_letter_code
_entity_poly.pdbx_strand_id
1 'polypeptide(L)'
;MEPVLGQVEQLPALLAVSRSALVRDWDSLTLDRALEWARYFQHLYDRFRARPQLREALGRRLRRSQPCPLLGFPALGCCPQLLGLALLENRALPPAACRRLLRSLLQPPCAGPGSDPRGLELLARRKAAARLLALPHHDPGPEPQLQAEARLLLSRLRQEGQEAGEAAGQLRWLCGALEPLPQPRAFGVVAAALALLKQGAEGDECTAGLLLSWLLGNQERFSAFCLCIPCSHLAFLAGHYSQLRRPYLDLLTGWGRHLHYDPLQGQWVKSCLDKAELSWEELRERFICLCQGSTPLKEQTQAALEFLRTQDGDFRVRGLSVWTDLLMEMGCSWRVEFQNL
;
A
#
# COMPACT_ATOMS: atom_id res chain seq x y z
N MET A 1 -4.83 -20.13 -35.31
CA MET A 1 -4.36 -19.28 -34.18
C MET A 1 -5.52 -18.67 -33.40
N GLU A 2 -6.66 -18.37 -34.02
CA GLU A 2 -7.88 -17.91 -33.33
C GLU A 2 -8.38 -18.76 -32.14
N PRO A 3 -8.37 -20.11 -32.16
CA PRO A 3 -8.86 -20.89 -31.02
C PRO A 3 -8.00 -20.72 -29.76
N VAL A 4 -6.68 -20.53 -29.93
CA VAL A 4 -5.74 -20.29 -28.82
C VAL A 4 -5.98 -18.90 -28.21
N LEU A 5 -6.33 -17.92 -29.06
CA LEU A 5 -6.65 -16.56 -28.60
C LEU A 5 -7.96 -16.55 -27.80
N GLY A 6 -8.99 -17.27 -28.26
CA GLY A 6 -10.26 -17.40 -27.54
C GLY A 6 -10.12 -18.09 -26.17
N GLN A 7 -9.23 -19.08 -26.06
CA GLN A 7 -8.93 -19.73 -24.77
C GLN A 7 -8.21 -18.80 -23.79
N VAL A 8 -7.30 -17.96 -24.29
CA VAL A 8 -6.56 -16.99 -23.46
C VAL A 8 -7.47 -15.85 -22.98
N GLU A 9 -8.51 -15.50 -23.73
CA GLU A 9 -9.53 -14.54 -23.27
C GLU A 9 -10.36 -15.05 -22.08
N GLN A 10 -10.48 -16.37 -21.89
CA GLN A 10 -11.25 -16.97 -20.79
C GLN A 10 -10.49 -17.03 -19.45
N LEU A 11 -9.17 -16.81 -19.47
CA LEU A 11 -8.32 -16.92 -18.28
C LEU A 11 -8.71 -15.94 -17.14
N PRO A 12 -9.01 -14.66 -17.41
CA PRO A 12 -9.51 -13.76 -16.37
C PRO A 12 -10.83 -14.23 -15.76
N ALA A 13 -11.73 -14.80 -16.58
CA ALA A 13 -12.99 -15.36 -16.10
C ALA A 13 -12.76 -16.58 -15.21
N LEU A 14 -11.84 -17.48 -15.58
CA LEU A 14 -11.46 -18.63 -14.76
C LEU A 14 -10.86 -18.20 -13.40
N LEU A 15 -10.00 -17.17 -13.39
CA LEU A 15 -9.48 -16.59 -12.15
C LEU A 15 -10.56 -15.89 -11.33
N ALA A 16 -11.52 -15.23 -11.95
CA ALA A 16 -12.67 -14.64 -11.25
C ALA A 16 -13.55 -15.72 -10.61
N VAL A 17 -13.88 -16.79 -11.34
CA VAL A 17 -14.68 -17.90 -10.81
C VAL A 17 -13.97 -18.57 -9.63
N SER A 18 -12.67 -18.84 -9.73
CA SER A 18 -11.88 -19.44 -8.63
C SER A 18 -11.83 -18.60 -7.34
N ARG A 19 -12.09 -17.29 -7.42
CA ARG A 19 -12.19 -16.39 -6.27
C ARG A 19 -13.63 -16.20 -5.76
N SER A 20 -14.61 -16.79 -6.42
CA SER A 20 -16.04 -16.60 -6.14
C SER A 20 -16.64 -17.74 -5.31
N ALA A 21 -17.87 -17.55 -4.82
CA ALA A 21 -18.61 -18.59 -4.11
C ALA A 21 -18.96 -19.82 -4.96
N LEU A 22 -18.88 -19.72 -6.30
CA LEU A 22 -19.18 -20.80 -7.24
C LEU A 22 -18.25 -22.01 -7.10
N VAL A 23 -17.10 -21.82 -6.45
CA VAL A 23 -16.15 -22.90 -6.15
C VAL A 23 -16.73 -23.92 -5.16
N ARG A 24 -17.81 -23.57 -4.43
CA ARG A 24 -18.50 -24.49 -3.51
C ARG A 24 -19.01 -25.74 -4.21
N ASP A 25 -19.39 -25.63 -5.48
CA ASP A 25 -19.97 -26.72 -6.27
C ASP A 25 -18.91 -27.48 -7.08
N TRP A 26 -17.63 -27.15 -6.91
CA TRP A 26 -16.55 -27.81 -7.63
C TRP A 26 -16.30 -29.20 -7.06
N ASP A 27 -16.46 -30.20 -7.92
CA ASP A 27 -16.01 -31.55 -7.66
C ASP A 27 -14.50 -31.71 -7.93
N SER A 28 -13.95 -32.85 -7.52
CA SER A 28 -12.52 -33.12 -7.70
C SER A 28 -12.08 -33.10 -9.16
N LEU A 29 -12.98 -33.46 -10.08
CA LEU A 29 -12.67 -33.55 -11.50
C LEU A 29 -12.65 -32.16 -12.16
N THR A 30 -13.55 -31.27 -11.75
CA THR A 30 -13.53 -29.85 -12.18
C THR A 30 -12.27 -29.15 -11.67
N LEU A 31 -11.85 -29.45 -10.44
CA LEU A 31 -10.61 -28.93 -9.89
C LEU A 31 -9.38 -29.39 -10.71
N ASP A 32 -9.28 -30.69 -11.01
CA ASP A 32 -8.16 -31.24 -11.79
C ASP A 32 -8.12 -30.63 -13.19
N ARG A 33 -9.28 -30.50 -13.86
CA ARG A 33 -9.40 -29.82 -15.16
C ARG A 33 -8.93 -28.38 -15.09
N ALA A 34 -9.31 -27.63 -14.04
CA ALA A 34 -8.88 -26.25 -13.89
C ALA A 34 -7.35 -26.15 -13.73
N LEU A 35 -6.72 -27.07 -13.00
CA LEU A 35 -5.27 -27.14 -12.87
C LEU A 35 -4.58 -27.54 -14.19
N GLU A 36 -5.17 -28.44 -14.97
CA GLU A 36 -4.69 -28.79 -16.31
C GLU A 36 -4.74 -27.59 -17.27
N TRP A 37 -5.83 -26.81 -17.24
CA TRP A 37 -5.94 -25.55 -17.98
C TRP A 37 -4.84 -24.57 -17.59
N ALA A 38 -4.54 -24.46 -16.30
CA ALA A 38 -3.47 -23.59 -15.83
C ALA A 38 -2.08 -24.04 -16.35
N ARG A 39 -1.81 -25.35 -16.37
CA ARG A 39 -0.58 -25.92 -16.95
C ARG A 39 -0.50 -25.70 -18.46
N TYR A 40 -1.65 -25.79 -19.15
CA TYR A 40 -1.73 -25.47 -20.57
C TYR A 40 -1.32 -24.02 -20.86
N PHE A 41 -1.80 -23.06 -20.07
CA PHE A 41 -1.39 -21.66 -20.22
C PHE A 41 0.10 -21.43 -19.92
N GLN A 42 0.67 -22.13 -18.95
CA GLN A 42 2.12 -22.10 -18.71
C GLN A 42 2.89 -22.65 -19.92
N HIS A 43 2.44 -23.77 -20.49
CA HIS A 43 3.07 -24.34 -21.68
C HIS A 43 2.97 -23.41 -22.90
N LEU A 44 1.84 -22.72 -23.07
CA LEU A 44 1.70 -21.67 -24.09
C LEU A 44 2.70 -20.52 -23.85
N TYR A 45 2.87 -20.08 -22.61
CA TYR A 45 3.87 -19.07 -22.26
C TYR A 45 5.28 -19.52 -22.66
N ASP A 46 5.70 -20.72 -22.25
CA ASP A 46 7.04 -21.23 -22.54
C ASP A 46 7.30 -21.37 -24.05
N ARG A 47 6.26 -21.72 -24.82
CA ARG A 47 6.34 -21.82 -26.28
C ARG A 47 6.42 -20.47 -26.98
N PHE A 48 5.75 -19.44 -26.45
CA PHE A 48 5.61 -18.14 -27.12
C PHE A 48 6.50 -17.03 -26.52
N ARG A 49 7.19 -17.28 -25.41
CA ARG A 49 8.08 -16.28 -24.76
C ARG A 49 9.19 -15.75 -25.67
N ALA A 50 9.70 -16.57 -26.58
CA ALA A 50 10.76 -16.20 -27.53
C ALA A 50 10.23 -15.46 -28.78
N ARG A 51 8.91 -15.22 -28.91
CA ARG A 51 8.28 -14.66 -30.11
C ARG A 51 7.57 -13.32 -29.79
N PRO A 52 8.20 -12.16 -30.05
CA PRO A 52 7.71 -10.86 -29.56
C PRO A 52 6.35 -10.45 -30.14
N GLN A 53 6.10 -10.71 -31.43
CA GLN A 53 4.82 -10.35 -32.08
C GLN A 53 3.63 -11.14 -31.49
N LEU A 54 3.83 -12.42 -31.20
CA LEU A 54 2.79 -13.28 -30.60
C LEU A 54 2.58 -12.95 -29.12
N ARG A 55 3.66 -12.62 -28.40
CA ARG A 55 3.61 -12.12 -27.02
C ARG A 55 2.70 -10.90 -26.91
N GLU A 56 2.88 -9.93 -27.80
CA GLU A 56 2.07 -8.71 -27.80
C GLU A 56 0.61 -8.95 -28.20
N ALA A 57 0.36 -9.83 -29.16
CA ALA A 57 -1.01 -10.18 -29.56
C ALA A 57 -1.78 -10.84 -28.42
N LEU A 58 -1.14 -11.79 -27.72
CA LEU A 58 -1.71 -12.47 -26.54
C LEU A 58 -1.91 -11.50 -25.37
N GLY A 59 -0.93 -10.65 -25.08
CA GLY A 59 -1.03 -9.64 -24.03
C GLY A 59 -2.12 -8.60 -24.31
N ARG A 60 -2.27 -8.15 -25.56
CA ARG A 60 -3.36 -7.23 -25.96
C ARG A 60 -4.74 -7.87 -25.79
N ARG A 61 -4.88 -9.15 -26.12
CA ARG A 61 -6.14 -9.90 -25.99
C ARG A 61 -6.52 -10.12 -24.52
N LEU A 62 -5.57 -10.53 -23.68
CA LEU A 62 -5.77 -10.62 -22.22
C LEU A 62 -6.24 -9.30 -21.60
N ARG A 63 -5.64 -8.18 -22.01
CA ARG A 63 -6.00 -6.86 -21.48
C ARG A 63 -7.41 -6.43 -21.91
N ARG A 64 -7.86 -6.80 -23.11
CA ARG A 64 -9.21 -6.49 -23.61
C ARG A 64 -10.32 -7.24 -22.87
N SER A 65 -10.05 -8.45 -22.39
CA SER A 65 -11.04 -9.26 -21.67
C SER A 65 -11.15 -8.91 -20.18
N GLN A 66 -10.46 -7.86 -19.72
CA GLN A 66 -10.48 -7.42 -18.33
C GLN A 66 -11.04 -6.00 -18.20
N PRO A 67 -11.90 -5.72 -17.20
CA PRO A 67 -12.33 -4.37 -16.88
C PRO A 67 -11.17 -3.50 -16.33
N CYS A 68 -10.16 -4.12 -15.70
CA CYS A 68 -8.88 -3.49 -15.34
C CYS A 68 -7.72 -4.39 -15.78
N PRO A 69 -6.73 -3.91 -16.56
CA PRO A 69 -5.70 -4.75 -17.17
C PRO A 69 -4.61 -5.19 -16.17
N LEU A 70 -4.98 -6.02 -15.19
CA LEU A 70 -4.06 -6.53 -14.17
C LEU A 70 -3.25 -7.73 -14.65
N LEU A 71 -3.80 -8.55 -15.55
CA LEU A 71 -3.13 -9.73 -16.10
C LEU A 71 -2.54 -9.42 -17.48
N GLY A 72 -1.20 -9.41 -17.56
CA GLY A 72 -0.44 -9.32 -18.81
C GLY A 72 0.06 -10.69 -19.30
N PHE A 73 0.80 -10.72 -20.41
CA PHE A 73 1.40 -11.95 -20.94
C PHE A 73 2.22 -12.78 -19.92
N PRO A 74 3.01 -12.17 -19.01
CA PRO A 74 3.73 -12.94 -17.98
C PRO A 74 2.81 -13.75 -17.05
N ALA A 75 1.55 -13.34 -16.89
CA ALA A 75 0.58 -14.07 -16.05
C ALA A 75 0.27 -15.48 -16.60
N LEU A 76 0.46 -15.71 -17.91
CA LEU A 76 0.31 -17.04 -18.52
C LEU A 76 1.33 -18.03 -17.95
N GLY A 77 2.58 -17.60 -17.78
CA GLY A 77 3.64 -18.44 -17.19
C GLY A 77 3.42 -18.75 -15.71
N CYS A 78 2.68 -17.88 -15.02
CA CYS A 78 2.35 -18.04 -13.60
C CYS A 78 0.93 -18.57 -13.36
N CYS A 79 0.23 -19.06 -14.39
CA CYS A 79 -1.18 -19.46 -14.27
C CYS A 79 -1.44 -20.53 -13.19
N PRO A 80 -0.66 -21.62 -13.11
CA PRO A 80 -0.86 -22.62 -12.05
C PRO A 80 -0.74 -22.01 -10.66
N GLN A 81 0.21 -21.10 -10.49
CA GLN A 81 0.50 -20.39 -9.25
C GLN A 81 -0.65 -19.44 -8.88
N LEU A 82 -1.14 -18.64 -9.83
CA LEU A 82 -2.26 -17.71 -9.64
C LEU A 82 -3.56 -18.43 -9.32
N LEU A 83 -3.87 -19.52 -10.03
CA LEU A 83 -5.05 -20.33 -9.80
C LEU A 83 -4.98 -21.07 -8.46
N GLY A 84 -3.84 -21.68 -8.15
CA GLY A 84 -3.62 -22.38 -6.88
C GLY A 84 -3.77 -21.43 -5.69
N LEU A 85 -3.24 -20.22 -5.79
CA LEU A 85 -3.43 -19.18 -4.77
C LEU A 85 -4.89 -18.77 -4.62
N ALA A 86 -5.57 -18.46 -5.73
CA ALA A 86 -6.98 -18.06 -5.72
C ALA A 86 -7.86 -19.10 -5.03
N LEU A 87 -7.65 -20.39 -5.32
CA LEU A 87 -8.38 -21.49 -4.72
C LEU A 87 -8.05 -21.66 -3.23
N LEU A 88 -6.77 -21.55 -2.83
CA LEU A 88 -6.37 -21.65 -1.42
C LEU A 88 -6.86 -20.47 -0.57
N GLU A 89 -7.12 -19.31 -1.16
CA GLU A 89 -7.65 -18.13 -0.44
C GLU A 89 -9.17 -18.16 -0.34
N ASN A 90 -9.84 -18.94 -1.19
CA ASN A 90 -11.28 -19.02 -1.25
C ASN A 90 -11.84 -19.89 -0.11
N ARG A 91 -12.56 -19.26 0.82
CA ARG A 91 -13.24 -19.94 1.94
C ARG A 91 -14.40 -20.83 1.50
N ALA A 92 -14.91 -20.65 0.29
CA ALA A 92 -15.98 -21.48 -0.27
C ALA A 92 -15.48 -22.83 -0.81
N LEU A 93 -14.15 -23.06 -0.88
CA LEU A 93 -13.59 -24.30 -1.39
C LEU A 93 -13.95 -25.48 -0.46
N PRO A 94 -14.60 -26.55 -0.98
CA PRO A 94 -14.96 -27.70 -0.18
C PRO A 94 -13.73 -28.37 0.47
N PRO A 95 -13.82 -28.89 1.71
CA PRO A 95 -12.68 -29.50 2.41
C PRO A 95 -12.03 -30.66 1.64
N ALA A 96 -12.82 -31.44 0.91
CA ALA A 96 -12.32 -32.53 0.07
C ALA A 96 -11.51 -32.02 -1.13
N ALA A 97 -11.99 -30.98 -1.81
CA ALA A 97 -11.31 -30.32 -2.91
C ALA A 97 -10.02 -29.61 -2.43
N CYS A 98 -10.06 -28.97 -1.26
CA CYS A 98 -8.90 -28.36 -0.62
C CYS A 98 -7.82 -29.39 -0.27
N ARG A 99 -8.19 -30.54 0.31
CA ARG A 99 -7.22 -31.63 0.58
C ARG A 99 -6.62 -32.20 -0.71
N ARG A 100 -7.41 -32.35 -1.78
CA ARG A 100 -6.91 -32.81 -3.08
C ARG A 100 -5.97 -31.79 -3.72
N LEU A 101 -6.34 -30.50 -3.65
CA LEU A 101 -5.49 -29.40 -4.08
C LEU A 101 -4.16 -29.45 -3.33
N LEU A 102 -4.17 -29.49 -2.00
CA LEU A 102 -2.94 -29.60 -1.19
C LEU A 102 -2.11 -30.84 -1.56
N ARG A 103 -2.72 -32.00 -1.80
CA ARG A 103 -2.00 -33.18 -2.30
C ARG A 103 -1.38 -32.93 -3.66
N SER A 104 -2.09 -32.32 -4.60
CA SER A 104 -1.55 -31.97 -5.93
C SER A 104 -0.44 -30.90 -5.88
N LEU A 105 -0.44 -30.05 -4.85
CA LEU A 105 0.55 -28.99 -4.64
C LEU A 105 1.81 -29.48 -3.91
N LEU A 106 1.68 -30.53 -3.10
CA LEU A 106 2.73 -31.12 -2.26
C LEU A 106 3.31 -32.41 -2.85
N GLN A 107 2.69 -32.98 -3.88
CA GLN A 107 3.24 -34.13 -4.59
C GLN A 107 4.24 -33.65 -5.65
N PRO A 108 5.50 -34.09 -5.58
CA PRO A 108 6.45 -33.84 -6.66
C PRO A 108 5.96 -34.56 -7.93
N PRO A 109 6.00 -33.91 -9.11
CA PRO A 109 5.63 -34.57 -10.35
C PRO A 109 6.57 -35.76 -10.60
N CYS A 110 6.00 -36.93 -10.91
CA CYS A 110 6.76 -38.04 -11.45
C CYS A 110 7.51 -37.58 -12.70
N ALA A 111 8.85 -37.64 -12.62
CA ALA A 111 9.85 -37.45 -13.66
C ALA A 111 9.35 -37.10 -15.07
N GLY A 112 9.53 -35.83 -15.45
CA GLY A 112 9.56 -35.36 -16.84
C GLY A 112 10.58 -34.21 -16.94
N PRO A 113 11.54 -34.23 -17.89
CA PRO A 113 12.59 -33.23 -17.96
C PRO A 113 12.03 -31.94 -18.55
N GLY A 114 11.80 -30.92 -17.73
CA GLY A 114 11.62 -29.55 -18.22
C GLY A 114 10.63 -28.64 -17.49
N SER A 115 9.76 -29.15 -16.61
CA SER A 115 8.87 -28.27 -15.83
C SER A 115 9.46 -28.00 -14.46
N ASP A 116 9.78 -26.75 -14.13
CA ASP A 116 10.29 -26.35 -12.82
C ASP A 116 9.28 -26.72 -11.72
N PRO A 117 9.55 -27.75 -10.89
CA PRO A 117 8.56 -28.41 -10.06
C PRO A 117 8.28 -27.66 -8.73
N ARG A 118 8.83 -26.46 -8.55
CA ARG A 118 8.93 -25.79 -7.23
C ARG A 118 7.92 -24.67 -7.00
N GLY A 119 7.16 -24.24 -8.00
CA GLY A 119 6.35 -23.01 -7.93
C GLY A 119 5.23 -23.04 -6.89
N LEU A 120 4.56 -24.18 -6.74
CA LEU A 120 3.37 -24.33 -5.89
C LEU A 120 3.71 -24.64 -4.43
N GLU A 121 4.71 -25.48 -4.18
CA GLU A 121 5.28 -25.68 -2.83
C GLU A 121 5.89 -24.38 -2.28
N LEU A 122 6.61 -23.63 -3.12
CA LEU A 122 7.15 -22.32 -2.76
C LEU A 122 6.03 -21.33 -2.42
N LEU A 123 4.91 -21.38 -3.12
CA LEU A 123 3.73 -20.58 -2.79
C LEU A 123 3.09 -20.97 -1.46
N ALA A 124 2.93 -22.27 -1.19
CA ALA A 124 2.43 -22.75 0.10
C ALA A 124 3.33 -22.29 1.26
N ARG A 125 4.66 -22.41 1.09
CA ARG A 125 5.65 -21.91 2.06
C ARG A 125 5.59 -20.39 2.20
N ARG A 126 5.50 -19.63 1.10
CA ARG A 126 5.38 -18.16 1.14
C ARG A 126 4.08 -17.70 1.79
N LYS A 127 2.97 -18.42 1.57
CA LYS A 127 1.68 -18.13 2.22
C LYS A 127 1.72 -18.44 3.71
N ALA A 128 2.32 -19.56 4.11
CA ALA A 128 2.54 -19.88 5.52
C ALA A 128 3.44 -18.84 6.19
N ALA A 129 4.55 -18.46 5.55
CA ALA A 129 5.44 -17.40 6.01
C ALA A 129 4.70 -16.05 6.12
N ALA A 130 3.90 -15.65 5.12
CA ALA A 130 3.10 -14.43 5.18
C ALA A 130 2.09 -14.44 6.34
N ARG A 131 1.48 -15.60 6.65
CA ARG A 131 0.57 -15.74 7.80
C ARG A 131 1.30 -15.69 9.13
N LEU A 132 2.53 -16.20 9.20
CA LEU A 132 3.39 -16.10 10.39
C LEU A 132 3.93 -14.68 10.58
N LEU A 133 4.20 -13.96 9.48
CA LEU A 133 4.66 -12.57 9.49
C LEU A 133 3.53 -11.56 9.74
N ALA A 134 2.28 -11.93 9.46
CA ALA A 134 1.08 -11.15 9.79
C ALA A 134 0.65 -11.28 11.27
N LEU A 135 1.40 -12.02 12.09
CA LEU A 135 1.27 -11.95 13.55
C LEU A 135 1.89 -10.64 14.01
N PRO A 136 1.20 -9.86 14.87
CA PRO A 136 1.68 -8.55 15.29
C PRO A 136 3.04 -8.71 15.99
N HIS A 137 4.10 -8.23 15.32
CA HIS A 137 5.42 -8.06 15.92
C HIS A 137 5.48 -6.69 16.57
N HIS A 138 6.07 -6.65 17.76
CA HIS A 138 6.12 -5.47 18.62
C HIS A 138 7.26 -4.49 18.26
N ASP A 139 7.71 -4.48 16.99
CA ASP A 139 8.84 -3.65 16.54
C ASP A 139 8.36 -2.34 15.88
N PRO A 140 9.09 -1.22 16.10
CA PRO A 140 8.73 0.11 15.61
C PRO A 140 8.98 0.35 14.11
N GLY A 141 9.16 -0.70 13.31
CA GLY A 141 9.34 -0.62 11.86
C GLY A 141 8.02 -0.78 11.08
N PRO A 142 7.93 -0.32 9.82
CA PRO A 142 6.78 -0.63 8.99
C PRO A 142 6.69 -2.16 8.88
N GLU A 143 5.50 -2.70 9.12
CA GLU A 143 5.21 -4.13 9.17
C GLU A 143 5.91 -4.85 8.00
N PRO A 144 6.61 -5.97 8.22
CA PRO A 144 7.40 -6.64 7.17
C PRO A 144 6.57 -6.97 5.92
N GLN A 145 5.27 -7.19 6.13
CA GLN A 145 4.30 -7.35 5.05
C GLN A 145 4.11 -6.06 4.22
N LEU A 146 3.93 -4.90 4.85
CA LEU A 146 3.81 -3.61 4.16
C LEU A 146 5.09 -3.27 3.39
N GLN A 147 6.27 -3.59 3.94
CA GLN A 147 7.53 -3.42 3.22
C GLN A 147 7.61 -4.30 1.96
N ALA A 148 7.18 -5.55 2.04
CA ALA A 148 7.16 -6.45 0.88
C ALA A 148 6.16 -5.96 -0.19
N GLU A 149 4.97 -5.55 0.22
CA GLU A 149 3.95 -4.97 -0.67
C GLU A 149 4.45 -3.69 -1.33
N ALA A 150 5.11 -2.81 -0.57
CA ALA A 150 5.73 -1.61 -1.10
C ALA A 150 6.82 -1.91 -2.13
N ARG A 151 7.70 -2.90 -1.88
CA ARG A 151 8.72 -3.32 -2.86
C ARG A 151 8.10 -3.85 -4.15
N LEU A 152 6.99 -4.59 -4.06
CA LEU A 152 6.25 -5.08 -5.23
C LEU A 152 5.59 -3.93 -6.00
N LEU A 153 5.02 -2.96 -5.30
CA LEU A 153 4.46 -1.76 -5.92
C LEU A 153 5.53 -0.99 -6.70
N LEU A 154 6.68 -0.75 -6.07
CA LEU A 154 7.81 -0.04 -6.69
C LEU A 154 8.38 -0.80 -7.89
N SER A 155 8.56 -2.12 -7.79
CA SER A 155 9.06 -2.92 -8.92
C SER A 155 8.09 -2.90 -10.09
N ARG A 156 6.78 -2.91 -9.81
CA ARG A 156 5.76 -2.85 -10.85
C ARG A 156 5.66 -1.46 -11.50
N LEU A 157 5.75 -0.39 -10.72
CA LEU A 157 5.77 0.99 -11.24
C LEU A 157 6.93 1.24 -12.19
N ARG A 158 8.12 0.69 -11.87
CA ARG A 158 9.30 0.75 -12.74
C ARG A 158 9.08 -0.01 -14.04
N GLN A 159 8.46 -1.19 -13.98
CA GLN A 159 8.13 -1.98 -15.16
C GLN A 159 7.13 -1.24 -16.07
N GLU A 160 6.06 -0.68 -15.51
CA GLU A 160 5.08 0.09 -16.29
C GLU A 160 5.71 1.36 -16.90
N GLY A 161 6.66 1.99 -16.22
CA GLY A 161 7.39 3.16 -16.75
C GLY A 161 8.25 2.85 -17.96
N GLN A 162 8.83 1.66 -18.02
CA GLN A 162 9.61 1.19 -19.16
C GLN A 162 8.73 0.85 -20.37
N GLU A 163 7.47 0.45 -20.14
CA GLU A 163 6.54 0.03 -21.20
C GLU A 163 5.65 1.16 -21.72
N ALA A 164 5.28 2.14 -20.87
CA ALA A 164 4.26 3.14 -21.19
C ALA A 164 4.82 4.50 -21.64
N GLY A 165 6.06 4.86 -21.32
CA GLY A 165 6.69 6.15 -21.69
C GLY A 165 6.02 7.43 -21.15
N GLU A 166 4.78 7.36 -20.67
CA GLU A 166 3.98 8.48 -20.21
C GLU A 166 3.66 8.38 -18.71
N ALA A 167 4.05 9.39 -17.93
CA ALA A 167 3.75 9.50 -16.51
C ALA A 167 2.24 9.45 -16.20
N ALA A 168 1.39 9.93 -17.12
CA ALA A 168 -0.07 9.85 -17.00
C ALA A 168 -0.60 8.41 -17.02
N GLY A 169 0.04 7.52 -17.79
CA GLY A 169 -0.30 6.10 -17.83
C GLY A 169 0.04 5.39 -16.52
N GLN A 170 1.19 5.74 -15.92
CA GLN A 170 1.62 5.19 -14.63
C GLN A 170 0.72 5.65 -13.48
N LEU A 171 0.29 6.92 -13.45
CA LEU A 171 -0.67 7.42 -12.47
C LEU A 171 -2.02 6.72 -12.58
N ARG A 172 -2.52 6.50 -13.80
CA ARG A 172 -3.78 5.78 -14.02
C ARG A 172 -3.68 4.33 -13.54
N TRP A 173 -2.55 3.67 -13.80
CA TRP A 173 -2.29 2.33 -13.28
C TRP A 173 -2.24 2.31 -11.75
N LEU A 174 -1.55 3.28 -11.14
CA LEU A 174 -1.44 3.41 -9.69
C LEU A 174 -2.82 3.58 -9.03
N CYS A 175 -3.69 4.42 -9.59
CA CYS A 175 -5.08 4.54 -9.14
C CYS A 175 -5.79 3.19 -9.21
N GLY A 176 -5.72 2.50 -10.36
CA GLY A 176 -6.36 1.19 -10.53
C GLY A 176 -5.80 0.09 -9.63
N ALA A 177 -4.55 0.21 -9.17
CA ALA A 177 -3.92 -0.73 -8.25
C ALA A 177 -4.28 -0.45 -6.77
N LEU A 178 -4.40 0.83 -6.39
CA LEU A 178 -4.61 1.25 -5.00
C LEU A 178 -6.08 1.42 -4.62
N GLU A 179 -6.95 1.85 -5.53
CA GLU A 179 -8.39 2.05 -5.27
C GLU A 179 -9.14 0.77 -4.85
N PRO A 180 -8.81 -0.44 -5.36
CA PRO A 180 -9.46 -1.66 -4.91
C PRO A 180 -9.05 -2.13 -3.50
N LEU A 181 -7.96 -1.58 -2.95
CA LEU A 181 -7.46 -1.98 -1.64
C LEU A 181 -8.21 -1.22 -0.52
N PRO A 182 -8.41 -1.84 0.65
CA PRO A 182 -8.89 -1.12 1.83
C PRO A 182 -7.97 0.08 2.13
N GLN A 183 -8.55 1.26 2.30
CA GLN A 183 -7.80 2.53 2.38
C GLN A 183 -6.66 2.52 3.43
N PRO A 184 -6.84 2.03 4.68
CA PRO A 184 -5.75 2.00 5.66
C PRO A 184 -4.53 1.22 5.16
N ARG A 185 -4.75 0.13 4.41
CA ARG A 185 -3.69 -0.68 3.83
C ARG A 185 -3.04 0.00 2.64
N ALA A 186 -3.83 0.61 1.75
CA ALA A 186 -3.29 1.39 0.64
C ALA A 186 -2.36 2.50 1.13
N PHE A 187 -2.76 3.23 2.18
CA PHE A 187 -1.95 4.26 2.82
C PHE A 187 -0.68 3.68 3.44
N GLY A 188 -0.76 2.56 4.17
CA GLY A 188 0.39 1.89 4.74
C GLY A 188 1.42 1.46 3.68
N VAL A 189 0.96 0.92 2.55
CA VAL A 189 1.83 0.52 1.43
C VAL A 189 2.50 1.74 0.79
N VAL A 190 1.76 2.83 0.57
CA VAL A 190 2.33 4.08 0.02
C VAL A 190 3.34 4.71 0.96
N ALA A 191 3.05 4.78 2.26
CA ALA A 191 3.99 5.30 3.26
C ALA A 191 5.29 4.46 3.31
N ALA A 192 5.17 3.13 3.31
CA ALA A 192 6.31 2.23 3.26
C ALA A 192 7.11 2.35 1.95
N ALA A 193 6.43 2.53 0.81
CA ALA A 193 7.08 2.73 -0.49
C ALA A 193 7.91 4.02 -0.52
N LEU A 194 7.35 5.13 -0.03
CA LEU A 194 8.07 6.39 0.11
C LEU A 194 9.28 6.24 1.05
N ALA A 195 9.12 5.56 2.19
CA ALA A 195 10.23 5.32 3.10
C ALA A 195 11.37 4.50 2.46
N LEU A 196 11.03 3.45 1.71
CA LEU A 196 12.01 2.63 1.00
C LEU A 196 12.74 3.39 -0.12
N LEU A 197 12.03 4.23 -0.86
CA LEU A 197 12.62 5.07 -1.90
C LEU A 197 13.68 6.02 -1.34
N LYS A 198 13.48 6.52 -0.11
CA LYS A 198 14.46 7.36 0.55
C LYS A 198 15.68 6.60 1.09
N GLN A 199 15.49 5.35 1.53
CA GLN A 199 16.55 4.49 2.06
C GLN A 199 17.41 3.83 0.96
N GLY A 200 16.93 3.78 -0.28
CA GLY A 200 17.69 3.25 -1.41
C GLY A 200 18.80 4.20 -1.88
N ALA A 201 19.94 3.63 -2.32
CA ALA A 201 21.12 4.36 -2.79
C ALA A 201 20.91 5.14 -4.10
N GLU A 202 19.84 4.85 -4.84
CA GLU A 202 19.39 5.65 -5.98
C GLU A 202 17.99 6.16 -5.70
N GLY A 203 17.91 7.42 -5.26
CA GLY A 203 16.65 8.13 -5.06
C GLY A 203 15.90 8.24 -6.38
N ASP A 204 14.99 7.31 -6.62
CA ASP A 204 14.07 7.33 -7.75
C ASP A 204 13.00 8.41 -7.50
N GLU A 205 13.44 9.66 -7.59
CA GLU A 205 12.63 10.87 -7.34
C GLU A 205 11.40 10.92 -8.25
N CYS A 206 11.50 10.34 -9.45
CA CYS A 206 10.38 10.22 -10.38
C CYS A 206 9.28 9.33 -9.80
N THR A 207 9.62 8.16 -9.28
CA THR A 207 8.64 7.26 -8.65
C THR A 207 8.08 7.84 -7.35
N ALA A 208 8.90 8.54 -6.57
CA ALA A 208 8.42 9.27 -5.40
C ALA A 208 7.41 10.37 -5.80
N GLY A 209 7.70 11.14 -6.85
CA GLY A 209 6.80 12.16 -7.39
C GLY A 209 5.46 11.62 -7.85
N LEU A 210 5.43 10.41 -8.45
CA LEU A 210 4.17 9.75 -8.83
C LEU A 210 3.32 9.37 -7.61
N LEU A 211 3.93 8.80 -6.57
CA LEU A 211 3.23 8.46 -5.33
C LEU A 211 2.73 9.72 -4.60
N LEU A 212 3.54 10.78 -4.58
CA LEU A 212 3.20 12.05 -3.95
C LEU A 212 2.09 12.79 -4.72
N SER A 213 2.12 12.79 -6.05
CA SER A 213 1.05 13.38 -6.86
C SER A 213 -0.26 12.60 -6.75
N TRP A 214 -0.21 11.27 -6.64
CA TRP A 214 -1.39 10.47 -6.31
C TRP A 214 -1.95 10.83 -4.93
N LEU A 215 -1.10 10.99 -3.92
CA LEU A 215 -1.53 11.30 -2.56
C LEU A 215 -2.11 12.72 -2.45
N LEU A 216 -1.37 13.72 -2.95
CA LEU A 216 -1.71 15.15 -2.85
C LEU A 216 -2.76 15.59 -3.87
N GLY A 217 -3.04 14.78 -4.89
CA GLY A 217 -4.06 15.09 -5.91
C GLY A 217 -5.50 15.04 -5.39
N ASN A 218 -5.73 14.56 -4.17
CA ASN A 218 -7.04 14.58 -3.51
C ASN A 218 -6.88 14.91 -2.02
N GLN A 219 -7.50 16.00 -1.57
CA GLN A 219 -7.37 16.48 -0.19
C GLN A 219 -7.97 15.53 0.85
N GLU A 220 -9.12 14.90 0.57
CA GLU A 220 -9.74 13.92 1.48
C GLU A 220 -8.89 12.66 1.61
N ARG A 221 -8.26 12.24 0.50
CA ARG A 221 -7.31 11.12 0.51
C ARG A 221 -6.10 11.45 1.37
N PHE A 222 -5.58 12.68 1.24
CA PHE A 222 -4.44 13.13 2.02
C PHE A 222 -4.76 13.26 3.51
N SER A 223 -5.93 13.81 3.87
CA SER A 223 -6.36 13.86 5.28
C SER A 223 -6.52 12.47 5.88
N ALA A 224 -7.21 11.56 5.17
CA ALA A 224 -7.36 10.17 5.60
C ALA A 224 -6.01 9.45 5.76
N PHE A 225 -5.07 9.66 4.83
CA PHE A 225 -3.70 9.17 4.95
C PHE A 225 -3.02 9.69 6.22
N CYS A 226 -3.09 11.00 6.46
CA CYS A 226 -2.50 11.60 7.65
C CYS A 226 -3.14 11.07 8.94
N LEU A 227 -4.44 10.73 8.95
CA LEU A 227 -5.10 10.13 10.12
C LEU A 227 -4.71 8.65 10.34
N CYS A 228 -4.52 7.87 9.28
CA CYS A 228 -4.21 6.44 9.38
C CYS A 228 -2.75 6.12 9.70
N ILE A 229 -1.81 7.00 9.37
CA ILE A 229 -0.37 6.74 9.50
C ILE A 229 0.16 7.27 10.84
N PRO A 230 1.04 6.52 11.55
CA PRO A 230 1.66 6.99 12.79
C PRO A 230 2.41 8.33 12.62
N CYS A 231 2.33 9.19 13.64
CA CYS A 231 2.96 10.52 13.67
C CYS A 231 4.48 10.48 13.38
N SER A 232 5.19 9.47 13.89
CA SER A 232 6.63 9.25 13.65
C SER A 232 6.95 9.03 12.18
N HIS A 233 6.11 8.27 11.47
CA HIS A 233 6.26 7.99 10.05
C HIS A 233 5.94 9.24 9.21
N LEU A 234 4.91 9.99 9.59
CA LEU A 234 4.57 11.26 8.93
C LEU A 234 5.69 12.30 9.10
N ALA A 235 6.28 12.41 10.29
CA ALA A 235 7.43 13.28 10.54
C ALA A 235 8.65 12.86 9.71
N PHE A 236 8.94 11.56 9.62
CA PHE A 236 9.99 11.05 8.74
C PHE A 236 9.74 11.44 7.28
N LEU A 237 8.52 11.23 6.76
CA LEU A 237 8.18 11.56 5.38
C LEU A 237 8.24 13.07 5.11
N ALA A 238 7.70 13.91 5.99
CA ALA A 238 7.75 15.37 5.87
C ALA A 238 9.17 15.94 5.99
N GLY A 239 10.06 15.24 6.71
CA GLY A 239 11.48 15.56 6.78
C GLY A 239 12.22 15.36 5.46
N HIS A 240 11.80 14.35 4.69
CA HIS A 240 12.47 13.93 3.46
C HIS A 240 11.82 14.42 2.16
N TYR A 241 10.50 14.69 2.19
CA TYR A 241 9.73 15.15 1.04
C TYR A 241 9.15 16.54 1.33
N SER A 242 9.81 17.58 0.80
CA SER A 242 9.37 18.97 0.96
C SER A 242 7.94 19.21 0.44
N GLN A 243 7.52 18.44 -0.57
CA GLN A 243 6.17 18.45 -1.14
C GLN A 243 5.08 18.07 -0.13
N LEU A 244 5.39 17.21 0.87
CA LEU A 244 4.44 16.82 1.92
C LEU A 244 4.39 17.81 3.08
N ARG A 245 5.50 18.51 3.31
CA ARG A 245 5.70 19.26 4.55
C ARG A 245 4.69 20.41 4.73
N ARG A 246 4.55 21.26 3.72
CA ARG A 246 3.57 22.38 3.76
C ARG A 246 2.14 21.88 3.85
N PRO A 247 1.66 21.01 2.94
CA PRO A 247 0.29 20.48 3.03
C PRO A 247 -0.01 19.81 4.36
N TYR A 248 0.95 19.10 4.95
CA TYR A 248 0.76 18.48 6.26
C TYR A 248 0.62 19.51 7.38
N LEU A 249 1.49 20.53 7.42
CA LEU A 249 1.40 21.61 8.39
C LEU A 249 0.10 22.42 8.25
N ASP A 250 -0.32 22.72 7.02
CA ASP A 250 -1.58 23.43 6.75
C ASP A 250 -2.79 22.63 7.24
N LEU A 251 -2.74 21.31 7.08
CA LEU A 251 -3.78 20.39 7.53
C LEU A 251 -3.82 20.25 9.06
N LEU A 252 -2.67 20.14 9.73
CA LEU A 252 -2.59 20.22 11.20
C LEU A 252 -3.10 21.57 11.72
N THR A 253 -2.76 22.65 11.04
CA THR A 253 -3.24 23.99 11.36
C THR A 253 -4.75 24.07 11.24
N GLY A 254 -5.30 23.54 10.15
CA GLY A 254 -6.73 23.41 9.92
C GLY A 254 -7.42 22.66 11.06
N TRP A 255 -6.91 21.50 11.45
CA TRP A 255 -7.47 20.72 12.56
C TRP A 255 -7.38 21.45 13.91
N GLY A 256 -6.24 22.06 14.24
CA GLY A 256 -6.06 22.78 15.49
C GLY A 256 -6.99 24.00 15.64
N ARG A 257 -7.31 24.70 14.53
CA ARG A 257 -8.29 25.80 14.54
C ARG A 257 -9.71 25.39 14.92
N HIS A 258 -10.05 24.11 14.80
CA HIS A 258 -11.35 23.59 15.19
C HIS A 258 -11.39 23.12 16.65
N LEU A 259 -10.31 23.27 17.40
CA LEU A 259 -10.32 23.04 18.85
C LEU A 259 -10.79 24.31 19.57
N HIS A 260 -11.54 24.12 20.65
CA HIS A 260 -11.95 25.18 21.56
C HIS A 260 -11.46 24.85 22.97
N TYR A 261 -11.15 25.88 23.75
CA TYR A 261 -10.70 25.67 25.12
C TYR A 261 -11.92 25.50 26.04
N ASP A 262 -11.99 24.37 26.74
CA ASP A 262 -12.97 24.16 27.82
C ASP A 262 -12.36 24.64 29.15
N PRO A 263 -12.83 25.76 29.72
CA PRO A 263 -12.30 26.29 30.97
C PRO A 263 -12.61 25.42 32.18
N LEU A 264 -13.60 24.52 32.10
CA LEU A 264 -13.95 23.61 33.20
C LEU A 264 -12.96 22.45 33.29
N GLN A 265 -12.53 21.93 32.13
CA GLN A 265 -11.56 20.84 32.05
C GLN A 265 -10.11 21.34 31.95
N GLY A 266 -9.91 22.62 31.60
CA GLY A 266 -8.60 23.21 31.38
C GLY A 266 -7.88 22.61 30.17
N GLN A 267 -8.65 22.17 29.15
CA GLN A 267 -8.14 21.42 28.00
C GLN A 267 -8.78 21.89 26.70
N TRP A 268 -8.07 21.68 25.60
CA TRP A 268 -8.59 21.90 24.25
C TRP A 268 -9.44 20.70 23.82
N VAL A 269 -10.68 20.98 23.43
CA VAL A 269 -11.68 19.98 23.07
C VAL A 269 -12.24 20.25 21.67
N LYS A 270 -12.80 19.21 21.06
CA LYS A 270 -13.37 19.24 19.72
C LYS A 270 -14.62 20.11 19.67
N SER A 271 -14.64 21.16 18.84
CA SER A 271 -15.82 22.05 18.69
C SER A 271 -17.07 21.34 18.18
N CYS A 272 -16.91 20.38 17.27
CA CYS A 272 -17.97 19.47 16.84
C CYS A 272 -17.40 18.05 16.70
N LEU A 273 -18.14 17.05 17.20
CA LEU A 273 -17.79 15.63 17.05
C LEU A 273 -17.64 15.21 15.58
N ASP A 274 -18.39 15.85 14.67
CA ASP A 274 -18.39 15.49 13.24
C ASP A 274 -17.33 16.22 12.40
N LYS A 275 -16.66 17.26 12.93
CA LYS A 275 -15.73 18.12 12.15
C LYS A 275 -14.30 18.11 12.66
N ALA A 276 -14.09 17.93 13.96
CA ALA A 276 -12.74 17.89 14.50
C ALA A 276 -12.17 16.47 14.36
N GLU A 277 -11.35 16.28 13.33
CA GLU A 277 -10.74 14.99 13.01
C GLU A 277 -9.75 14.54 14.10
N LEU A 278 -9.04 15.48 14.76
CA LEU A 278 -8.06 15.18 15.83
C LEU A 278 -8.46 15.71 17.22
N SER A 279 -8.09 14.94 18.25
CA SER A 279 -8.04 15.39 19.64
C SER A 279 -6.84 16.30 19.91
N TRP A 280 -6.85 16.99 21.06
CA TRP A 280 -5.71 17.80 21.50
C TRP A 280 -4.44 16.95 21.66
N GLU A 281 -4.56 15.75 22.23
CA GLU A 281 -3.45 14.83 22.45
C GLU A 281 -2.79 14.42 21.15
N GLU A 282 -3.58 14.05 20.14
CA GLU A 282 -3.07 13.63 18.83
C GLU A 282 -2.42 14.81 18.09
N LEU A 283 -3.01 16.01 18.18
CA LEU A 283 -2.43 17.22 17.59
C LEU A 283 -1.07 17.51 18.23
N ARG A 284 -1.00 17.49 19.56
CA ARG A 284 0.22 17.70 20.34
C ARG A 284 1.29 16.69 19.97
N GLU A 285 0.96 15.41 19.96
CA GLU A 285 1.91 14.33 19.62
C GLU A 285 2.49 14.51 18.22
N ARG A 286 1.65 14.89 17.24
CA ARG A 286 2.11 15.15 15.86
C ARG A 286 3.09 16.31 15.79
N PHE A 287 2.82 17.43 16.47
CA PHE A 287 3.75 18.56 16.51
C PHE A 287 5.05 18.24 17.26
N ILE A 288 4.99 17.44 18.33
CA ILE A 288 6.18 16.95 19.02
C ILE A 288 7.04 16.12 18.06
N CYS A 289 6.45 15.14 17.36
CA CYS A 289 7.19 14.33 16.39
C CYS A 289 7.80 15.16 15.25
N LEU A 290 7.09 16.18 14.75
CA LEU A 290 7.62 17.10 13.75
C LEU A 290 8.83 17.89 14.27
N CYS A 291 8.78 18.36 15.52
CA CYS A 291 9.88 19.09 16.14
C CYS A 291 11.07 18.19 16.52
N GLN A 292 10.84 16.89 16.73
CA GLN A 292 11.89 15.88 16.93
C GLN A 292 12.49 15.35 15.62
N GLY A 293 11.94 15.76 14.48
CA GLY A 293 12.42 15.36 13.16
C GLY A 293 13.72 16.05 12.73
N SER A 294 13.97 16.08 11.42
CA SER A 294 15.17 16.71 10.87
C SER A 294 15.23 18.22 11.18
N THR A 295 16.43 18.80 11.26
CA THR A 295 16.62 20.24 11.52
C THR A 295 15.76 21.16 10.63
N PRO A 296 15.68 20.99 9.30
CA PRO A 296 14.83 21.85 8.48
C PRO A 296 13.33 21.65 8.73
N LEU A 297 12.91 20.45 9.17
CA LEU A 297 11.52 20.18 9.53
C LEU A 297 11.18 20.87 10.85
N LYS A 298 12.06 20.77 11.84
CA LYS A 298 11.92 21.40 13.15
C LYS A 298 11.80 22.91 13.03
N GLU A 299 12.76 23.55 12.36
CA GLU A 299 12.79 25.02 12.21
C GLU A 299 11.53 25.54 11.52
N GLN A 300 11.10 24.87 10.45
CA GLN A 300 9.89 25.26 9.74
C GLN A 300 8.62 25.05 10.57
N THR A 301 8.55 23.97 11.35
CA THR A 301 7.42 23.69 12.25
C THR A 301 7.35 24.74 13.36
N GLN A 302 8.49 25.10 13.96
CA GLN A 302 8.58 26.15 14.98
C GLN A 302 8.19 27.52 14.41
N ALA A 303 8.74 27.90 13.26
CA ALA A 303 8.39 29.15 12.59
C ALA A 303 6.89 29.23 12.24
N ALA A 304 6.29 28.12 11.81
CA ALA A 304 4.85 28.07 11.54
C ALA A 304 4.02 28.27 12.81
N LEU A 305 4.39 27.63 13.92
CA LEU A 305 3.70 27.81 15.21
C LEU A 305 3.85 29.21 15.78
N GLU A 306 5.04 29.81 15.69
CA GLU A 306 5.27 31.20 16.08
C GLU A 306 4.43 32.17 15.25
N PHE A 307 4.35 31.93 13.94
CA PHE A 307 3.49 32.71 13.04
C PHE A 307 2.01 32.57 13.42
N LEU A 308 1.52 31.36 13.72
CA LEU A 308 0.14 31.15 14.13
C LEU A 308 -0.18 31.79 15.49
N ARG A 309 0.75 31.72 16.45
CA ARG A 309 0.62 32.42 17.73
C ARG A 309 0.55 33.94 17.55
N THR A 310 1.37 34.51 16.68
CA THR A 310 1.34 35.96 16.42
C THR A 310 0.04 36.37 15.71
N GLN A 311 -0.49 35.55 14.81
CA GLN A 311 -1.83 35.75 14.22
C GLN A 311 -2.94 35.77 15.26
N ASP A 312 -2.87 34.90 16.27
CA ASP A 312 -3.86 34.84 17.34
C ASP A 312 -3.75 36.02 18.33
N GLY A 313 -2.70 36.86 18.25
CA GLY A 313 -2.53 38.04 19.12
C GLY A 313 -1.37 37.94 20.11
N ASP A 314 -0.43 37.01 19.90
CA ASP A 314 0.77 36.79 20.72
C ASP A 314 0.51 36.60 22.22
N PHE A 315 -0.60 35.92 22.54
CA PHE A 315 -0.95 35.63 23.92
C PHE A 315 0.13 34.77 24.60
N ARG A 316 0.37 35.04 25.89
CA ARG A 316 1.28 34.28 26.76
C ARG A 316 0.55 33.50 27.86
N VAL A 317 -0.78 33.52 27.82
CA VAL A 317 -1.66 32.90 28.82
C VAL A 317 -2.32 31.67 28.22
N ARG A 318 -2.50 30.62 29.02
CA ARG A 318 -3.15 29.37 28.60
C ARG A 318 -4.61 29.56 28.22
N GLY A 319 -5.08 28.76 27.27
CA GLY A 319 -6.49 28.67 26.87
C GLY A 319 -7.02 29.80 25.99
N LEU A 320 -6.16 30.75 25.59
CA LEU A 320 -6.51 31.80 24.63
C LEU A 320 -6.11 31.46 23.20
N SER A 321 -5.01 30.74 23.02
CA SER A 321 -4.53 30.27 21.71
C SER A 321 -4.00 28.86 21.83
N VAL A 322 -4.49 27.98 20.95
CA VAL A 322 -4.07 26.58 20.85
C VAL A 322 -2.58 26.48 20.52
N TRP A 323 -2.06 27.43 19.73
CA TRP A 323 -0.65 27.49 19.33
C TRP A 323 0.25 27.96 20.48
N THR A 324 -0.22 28.92 21.28
CA THR A 324 0.46 29.34 22.51
C THR A 324 0.61 28.16 23.47
N ASP A 325 -0.45 27.37 23.65
CA ASP A 325 -0.43 26.21 24.55
C ASP A 325 0.49 25.10 24.04
N LEU A 326 0.46 24.80 22.73
CA LEU A 326 1.39 23.86 22.10
C LEU A 326 2.85 24.29 22.28
N LEU A 327 3.15 25.57 22.02
CA LEU A 327 4.50 26.12 22.18
C LEU A 327 4.98 26.07 23.63
N MET A 328 4.08 26.31 24.60
CA MET A 328 4.41 26.20 26.02
C MET A 328 4.69 24.75 26.43
N GLU A 329 3.88 23.79 26.00
CA GLU A 329 4.07 22.37 26.33
C GLU A 329 5.34 21.80 25.69
N MET A 330 5.59 22.11 24.42
CA MET A 330 6.84 21.75 23.76
C MET A 330 8.04 22.46 24.42
N GLY A 331 7.89 23.76 24.72
CA GLY A 331 8.82 24.60 25.48
C GLY A 331 9.28 24.00 26.81
N CYS A 332 8.36 23.37 27.54
CA CYS A 332 8.64 22.66 28.79
C CYS A 332 9.36 21.32 28.55
N SER A 333 9.05 20.60 27.47
CA SER A 333 9.75 19.35 27.10
C SER A 333 11.23 19.58 26.79
N TRP A 334 11.60 20.70 26.18
CA TRP A 334 13.01 21.05 25.89
C TRP A 334 13.83 21.38 27.14
N ARG A 335 13.18 21.80 28.24
CA ARG A 335 13.89 22.22 29.46
C ARG A 335 14.31 21.03 30.33
N VAL A 336 13.72 19.86 30.13
CA VAL A 336 14.04 18.62 30.86
C VAL A 336 15.22 17.87 30.19
N GLU A 337 15.39 17.97 28.88
CA GLU A 337 16.52 17.32 28.17
C GLU A 337 17.88 18.02 28.40
N PHE A 338 17.89 19.29 28.79
CA PHE A 338 19.13 20.03 29.11
C PHE A 338 19.54 19.96 30.60
N GLN A 339 18.87 19.15 31.42
CA GLN A 339 19.28 18.90 32.82
C GLN A 339 19.94 17.53 33.05
N ASN A 340 20.10 16.72 31.99
CA ASN A 340 20.78 15.41 32.05
C ASN A 340 22.03 15.31 31.15
N LEU A 341 22.66 16.44 30.85
CA LEU A 341 24.05 16.56 30.38
C LEU A 341 24.79 17.46 31.36
#